data_AF-A0AAD7UCG2-F1
#
_entry.id   AF-A0AAD7UCG2-F1
#
_cell.length_a   1.000
_cell.length_b   1.000
_cell.length_c   1.000
_cell.angle_alpha   90.00
_cell.angle_beta   90.00
_cell.angle_gamma   90.00
#
_symmetry.space_group_name_H-M   'P 1'
#
loop_
_entity.id
_entity.type
_entity.pdbx_description
1 polymer ?
#
loop_
_entity_poly.entity_id
_entity_poly.type
_entity_poly.pdbx_seq_one_letter_code
_entity_poly.pdbx_strand_id
1 'polypeptide(L)'
;MRWLRVSEEVRWSLPRVVALESTIITHGMPYPRNLETARRVEAAVRAKGVVPATIAILDGQAHVGLSDAQLERVASAETPRKCSTRDVAAACVQGVIGGTTVGATAAIAEKAGIGAMATGGIGGVHWGDRMDVSNDLVELGRHRVAVVCAGCKSVLDVEKTLEVLETHGVAVFGYGSDLFQTFFTASKWRAPLRVDAPEEVARWLRVGLGGGAVVAVPHASYDPIVDRAVSKAVDESPGDTPRMLARIEELTGGRSLELNIELVVRNAGVAADVAKAIVSSSSSDMLVVGASSIDQIDGRMGGVARNIAQAAGACGLDVALVSAASLFEPSPAYDATRVLASPSMPWMVDGVFVEPAGYGAYLAEAVANSSNVARLVVADADLPEAALDIVLNSYQTRELWFDPTTPGKARRYHGKVASRATLVAPNEPELVELTRHLPSAATSEDRAVALASSAKTRVLATLGDRGVLFVDRERRVHRFPAAPIVSNPTSTVGAGDTLLGVTAAAWLDLFDASEPRLPDAIRIGVEAAALTVQHDANVSPAISPAWLRTRGPSST
;
A
#
# COMPACT_ATOMS: atom_id res chain seq x y z
N MET A 1 11.68 24.38 1.92
CA MET A 1 10.97 23.77 3.08
C MET A 1 10.09 22.64 2.58
N ARG A 2 10.05 21.49 3.26
CA ARG A 2 9.10 20.40 2.96
C ARG A 2 7.75 20.80 3.60
N TRP A 3 6.76 21.14 2.79
CA TRP A 3 5.46 21.65 3.26
C TRP A 3 4.52 20.55 3.78
N LEU A 4 4.80 19.29 3.43
CA LEU A 4 4.05 18.11 3.85
C LEU A 4 4.85 17.31 4.89
N ARG A 5 4.20 16.98 6.02
CA ARG A 5 4.75 16.18 7.11
C ARG A 5 3.83 15.00 7.43
N VAL A 6 4.15 13.85 6.85
CA VAL A 6 3.47 12.59 7.19
C VAL A 6 4.08 12.00 8.46
N SER A 7 3.25 11.58 9.42
CA SER A 7 3.70 10.87 10.63
C SER A 7 4.30 9.51 10.28
N GLU A 8 5.13 8.97 11.16
CA GLU A 8 5.72 7.64 10.97
C GLU A 8 4.65 6.56 10.92
N GLU A 9 3.72 6.57 11.88
CA GLU A 9 2.61 5.60 11.92
C GLU A 9 1.83 5.55 10.59
N VAL A 10 1.53 6.71 9.99
CA VAL A 10 0.87 6.78 8.70
C VAL A 10 1.76 6.24 7.59
N ARG A 11 3.03 6.67 7.51
CA ARG A 11 3.96 6.19 6.47
C ARG A 11 4.11 4.67 6.48
N TRP A 12 4.21 4.07 7.67
CA TRP A 12 4.38 2.63 7.84
C TRP A 12 3.12 1.82 7.53
N SER A 13 1.97 2.46 7.51
CA SER A 13 0.67 1.78 7.38
C SER A 13 0.06 1.93 6.01
N LEU A 14 0.66 2.70 5.09
CA LEU A 14 0.15 2.83 3.72
C LEU A 14 0.13 1.46 3.00
N PRO A 15 -0.88 1.18 2.15
CA PRO A 15 -2.08 2.00 1.88
C PRO A 15 -3.23 1.83 2.89
N ARG A 16 -3.07 1.07 3.99
CA ARG A 16 -4.06 0.83 5.06
C ARG A 16 -4.23 2.02 5.99
N VAL A 17 -4.58 3.15 5.42
CA VAL A 17 -4.78 4.41 6.14
C VAL A 17 -6.11 5.03 5.74
N VAL A 18 -6.82 5.61 6.70
CA VAL A 18 -8.00 6.44 6.45
C VAL A 18 -7.67 7.88 6.78
N ALA A 19 -7.72 8.76 5.79
CA ALA A 19 -7.61 10.20 6.01
C ALA A 19 -8.86 10.74 6.72
N LEU A 20 -8.66 11.66 7.67
CA LEU A 20 -9.71 12.33 8.41
C LEU A 20 -9.49 13.85 8.30
N GLU A 21 -10.56 14.59 8.00
CA GLU A 21 -10.49 16.05 7.88
C GLU A 21 -10.55 16.75 9.25
N SER A 22 -10.01 17.97 9.33
CA SER A 22 -9.94 18.73 10.58
C SER A 22 -10.82 19.99 10.60
N THR A 23 -11.54 20.32 9.52
CA THR A 23 -12.57 21.37 9.56
C THR A 23 -13.73 20.95 10.45
N ILE A 24 -14.11 19.67 10.45
CA ILE A 24 -15.12 19.15 11.39
C ILE A 24 -14.71 19.37 12.86
N ILE A 25 -13.41 19.32 13.15
CA ILE A 25 -12.85 19.53 14.50
C ILE A 25 -12.82 21.03 14.85
N THR A 26 -12.34 21.86 13.92
CA THR A 26 -12.08 23.30 14.18
C THR A 26 -13.31 24.18 14.00
N HIS A 27 -14.23 23.82 13.11
CA HIS A 27 -15.39 24.65 12.73
C HIS A 27 -16.71 23.88 12.76
N GLY A 28 -16.68 22.55 12.89
CA GLY A 28 -17.88 21.71 12.82
C GLY A 28 -18.52 21.40 14.16
N MET A 29 -17.76 21.45 15.26
CA MET A 29 -18.21 21.07 16.61
C MET A 29 -17.52 21.95 17.68
N PRO A 30 -18.19 22.24 18.81
CA PRO A 30 -17.60 23.00 19.89
C PRO A 30 -16.62 22.17 20.72
N TYR A 31 -15.62 22.82 21.34
CA TYR A 31 -14.76 22.20 22.35
C TYR A 31 -15.51 21.99 23.68
N PRO A 32 -15.32 20.85 24.40
CA PRO A 32 -14.41 19.72 24.12
C PRO A 32 -15.01 18.61 23.24
N ARG A 33 -16.27 18.76 22.79
CA ARG A 33 -16.98 17.73 22.02
C ARG A 33 -16.31 17.41 20.68
N ASN A 34 -15.67 18.40 20.06
CA ASN A 34 -14.87 18.20 18.86
C ASN A 34 -13.70 17.22 19.06
N LEU A 35 -12.93 17.37 20.14
CA LEU A 35 -11.81 16.50 20.49
C LEU A 35 -12.29 15.09 20.86
N GLU A 36 -13.34 14.99 21.68
CA GLU A 36 -13.97 13.71 22.03
C GLU A 36 -14.42 12.97 20.77
N THR A 37 -15.03 13.68 19.83
CA THR A 37 -15.50 13.10 18.56
C THR A 37 -14.35 12.66 17.68
N ALA A 38 -13.31 13.49 17.51
CA ALA A 38 -12.14 13.14 16.73
C ALA A 38 -11.47 11.85 17.26
N ARG A 39 -11.28 11.74 18.58
CA ARG A 39 -10.76 10.53 19.22
C ARG A 39 -11.65 9.31 19.00
N ARG A 40 -12.98 9.46 19.06
CA ARG A 40 -13.94 8.37 18.77
C ARG A 40 -13.86 7.91 17.32
N VAL A 41 -13.69 8.83 16.39
CA VAL A 41 -13.52 8.54 14.96
C VAL A 41 -12.20 7.80 14.72
N GLU A 42 -11.09 8.28 15.28
CA GLU A 42 -9.80 7.58 15.21
C GLU A 42 -9.87 6.18 15.82
N ALA A 43 -10.55 6.04 16.97
CA ALA A 43 -10.76 4.74 17.61
C ALA A 43 -11.59 3.78 16.74
N ALA A 44 -12.61 4.27 16.02
CA ALA A 44 -13.42 3.45 15.12
C ALA A 44 -12.61 2.90 13.95
N VAL A 45 -11.69 3.69 13.40
CA VAL A 45 -10.75 3.23 12.36
C VAL A 45 -9.77 2.20 12.94
N ARG A 46 -9.19 2.48 14.11
CA ARG A 46 -8.24 1.57 14.78
C ARG A 46 -8.87 0.23 15.16
N ALA A 47 -10.14 0.22 15.57
CA ALA A 47 -10.88 -1.01 15.89
C ALA A 47 -11.00 -1.99 14.71
N LYS A 48 -10.79 -1.52 13.48
CA LYS A 48 -10.78 -2.34 12.26
C LYS A 48 -9.37 -2.78 11.84
N GLY A 49 -8.33 -2.45 12.62
CA GLY A 49 -6.93 -2.72 12.29
C GLY A 49 -6.36 -1.77 11.23
N VAL A 50 -6.90 -0.55 11.13
CA VAL A 50 -6.50 0.46 10.15
C VAL A 50 -5.96 1.69 10.87
N VAL A 51 -5.00 2.39 10.28
CA VAL A 51 -4.44 3.61 10.88
C VAL A 51 -5.23 4.84 10.46
N PRO A 52 -5.75 5.65 11.41
CA PRO A 52 -6.34 6.94 11.09
C PRO A 52 -5.24 7.99 10.83
N ALA A 53 -5.48 8.85 9.86
CA ALA A 53 -4.62 9.98 9.54
C ALA A 53 -5.44 11.28 9.59
N THR A 54 -5.59 11.87 10.78
CA THR A 54 -6.14 13.22 10.89
C THR A 54 -5.18 14.21 10.23
N ILE A 55 -5.68 15.04 9.31
CA ILE A 55 -4.88 15.98 8.52
C ILE A 55 -5.21 17.40 8.96
N ALA A 56 -4.19 18.21 9.27
CA ALA A 56 -4.33 19.62 9.65
C ALA A 56 -3.07 20.41 9.30
N ILE A 57 -3.17 21.74 9.25
CA ILE A 57 -2.01 22.63 9.14
C ILE A 57 -1.54 23.02 10.53
N LEU A 58 -0.27 22.77 10.84
CA LEU A 58 0.39 23.12 12.10
C LEU A 58 1.81 23.57 11.82
N ASP A 59 2.27 24.60 12.52
CA ASP A 59 3.68 25.00 12.56
C ASP A 59 4.32 25.16 11.15
N GLY A 60 3.52 25.66 10.20
CA GLY A 60 3.91 25.92 8.81
C GLY A 60 3.92 24.70 7.87
N GLN A 61 3.36 23.57 8.29
CA GLN A 61 3.32 22.33 7.52
C GLN A 61 1.91 21.71 7.50
N ALA A 62 1.57 21.01 6.43
CA ALA A 62 0.44 20.09 6.40
C ALA A 62 0.85 18.78 7.07
N HIS A 63 0.31 18.51 8.26
CA HIS A 63 0.53 17.28 9.00
C HIS A 63 -0.46 16.20 8.55
N VAL A 64 0.03 14.98 8.34
CA VAL A 64 -0.79 13.79 7.99
C VAL A 64 -0.60 12.72 9.04
N GLY A 65 -1.63 12.52 9.86
CA GLY A 65 -1.55 11.80 11.13
C GLY A 65 -1.05 12.73 12.23
N LEU A 66 -1.94 13.11 13.13
CA LEU A 66 -1.63 13.95 14.29
C LEU A 66 -1.32 13.06 15.50
N SER A 67 -0.40 13.49 16.35
CA SER A 67 -0.34 12.97 17.72
C SER A 67 -1.54 13.44 18.54
N ASP A 68 -1.86 12.78 19.65
CA ASP A 68 -2.96 13.20 20.53
C ASP A 68 -2.79 14.66 21.02
N ALA A 69 -1.56 15.07 21.34
CA ALA A 69 -1.25 16.45 21.70
C ALA A 69 -1.45 17.45 20.54
N GLN A 70 -1.14 17.05 19.30
CA GLN A 70 -1.41 17.88 18.12
C GLN A 70 -2.91 17.96 17.83
N LEU A 71 -3.64 16.86 18.01
CA LEU A 71 -5.09 16.80 17.87
C LEU A 71 -5.77 17.73 18.88
N GLU A 72 -5.33 17.72 20.14
CA GLU A 72 -5.79 18.63 21.18
C GLU A 72 -5.49 20.09 20.82
N ARG A 73 -4.27 20.42 20.36
CA ARG A 73 -3.92 21.77 19.87
C ARG A 73 -4.83 22.25 18.75
N VAL A 74 -5.20 21.37 17.81
CA VAL A 74 -6.13 21.69 16.72
C VAL A 74 -7.55 21.91 17.26
N ALA A 75 -8.00 21.07 18.19
CA ALA A 75 -9.35 21.12 18.74
C ALA A 75 -9.58 22.31 19.70
N SER A 76 -8.55 22.74 20.43
CA SER A 76 -8.62 23.87 21.36
C SER A 76 -8.18 25.20 20.74
N ALA A 77 -7.93 25.26 19.43
CA ALA A 77 -7.53 26.49 18.76
C ALA A 77 -8.66 27.52 18.81
N GLU A 78 -8.38 28.74 19.28
CA GLU A 78 -9.39 29.79 19.39
C GLU A 78 -9.77 30.41 18.04
N THR A 79 -8.79 30.58 17.14
CA THR A 79 -8.97 31.23 15.83
C THR A 79 -8.34 30.42 14.69
N PRO A 80 -8.69 29.13 14.54
CA PRO A 80 -8.14 28.30 13.46
C PRO A 80 -8.61 28.81 12.10
N ARG A 81 -7.77 28.71 11.08
CA ARG A 81 -8.18 29.00 9.70
C ARG A 81 -8.91 27.80 9.11
N LYS A 82 -10.10 28.02 8.53
CA LYS A 82 -10.71 27.03 7.63
C LYS A 82 -9.94 27.02 6.31
N CYS A 83 -9.34 25.88 5.97
CA CYS A 83 -8.45 25.73 4.83
C CYS A 83 -9.06 24.86 3.73
N SER A 84 -9.55 25.49 2.66
CA SER A 84 -9.69 24.81 1.35
C SER A 84 -8.30 24.71 0.68
N THR A 85 -8.18 24.02 -0.46
CA THR A 85 -6.89 23.82 -1.16
C THR A 85 -6.16 25.14 -1.44
N ARG A 86 -6.89 26.20 -1.83
CA ARG A 86 -6.31 27.55 -2.04
C ARG A 86 -5.67 28.15 -0.78
N ASP A 87 -6.16 27.78 0.39
CA ASP A 87 -5.77 28.38 1.67
C ASP A 87 -4.60 27.62 2.32
N VAL A 88 -4.34 26.36 1.91
CA VAL A 88 -3.29 25.50 2.47
C VAL A 88 -1.92 26.18 2.40
N ALA A 89 -1.53 26.68 1.22
CA ALA A 89 -0.23 27.32 1.04
C ALA A 89 -0.09 28.58 1.91
N ALA A 90 -1.14 29.41 1.98
CA ALA A 90 -1.15 30.60 2.82
C ALA A 90 -1.07 30.26 4.31
N ALA A 91 -1.77 29.22 4.76
CA ALA A 91 -1.69 28.75 6.15
C ALA A 91 -0.29 28.23 6.50
N CYS A 92 0.34 27.45 5.61
CA CYS A 92 1.71 26.98 5.79
C CYS A 92 2.73 28.13 5.83
N VAL A 93 2.64 29.11 4.92
CA VAL A 93 3.56 30.27 4.90
C VAL A 93 3.44 31.11 6.17
N GLN A 94 2.21 31.28 6.68
CA GLN A 94 1.94 32.09 7.87
C GLN A 94 2.13 31.34 9.19
N GLY A 95 2.31 30.01 9.15
CA GLY A 95 2.49 29.20 10.35
C GLY A 95 1.25 29.09 11.24
N VAL A 96 0.05 29.40 10.72
CA VAL A 96 -1.20 29.36 11.49
C VAL A 96 -1.79 27.95 11.59
N ILE A 97 -2.54 27.68 12.66
CA ILE A 97 -3.31 26.44 12.78
C ILE A 97 -4.45 26.48 11.76
N GLY A 98 -4.55 25.45 10.93
CA GLY A 98 -5.56 25.36 9.86
C GLY A 98 -6.29 24.04 9.86
N GLY A 99 -7.62 24.08 9.89
CA GLY A 99 -8.49 22.92 9.68
C GLY A 99 -8.72 22.71 8.18
N THR A 100 -8.39 21.53 7.64
CA THR A 100 -8.54 21.25 6.20
C THR A 100 -9.95 20.80 5.86
N THR A 101 -10.55 21.32 4.79
CA THR A 101 -11.88 20.88 4.31
C THR A 101 -11.81 19.51 3.65
N VAL A 102 -12.93 18.98 3.17
CA VAL A 102 -12.96 17.68 2.47
C VAL A 102 -12.03 17.70 1.25
N GLY A 103 -12.16 18.68 0.36
CA GLY A 103 -11.32 18.79 -0.83
C GLY A 103 -9.83 18.96 -0.51
N ALA A 104 -9.50 19.81 0.47
CA ALA A 104 -8.10 19.99 0.90
C ALA A 104 -7.51 18.73 1.52
N THR A 105 -8.30 18.01 2.32
CA THR A 105 -7.90 16.75 2.95
C THR A 105 -7.68 15.68 1.90
N ALA A 106 -8.58 15.53 0.91
CA ALA A 106 -8.41 14.59 -0.20
C ALA A 106 -7.14 14.90 -1.02
N ALA A 107 -6.89 16.17 -1.33
CA ALA A 107 -5.69 16.59 -2.06
C ALA A 107 -4.38 16.27 -1.31
N ILE A 108 -4.37 16.45 0.02
CA ILE A 108 -3.22 16.14 0.86
C ILE A 108 -3.08 14.62 1.05
N ALA A 109 -4.19 13.91 1.20
CA ALA A 109 -4.26 12.46 1.37
C ALA A 109 -3.68 11.73 0.15
N GLU A 110 -4.10 12.09 -1.06
CA GLU A 110 -3.56 11.52 -2.30
C GLU A 110 -2.05 11.74 -2.40
N LYS A 111 -1.56 12.95 -2.09
CA LYS A 111 -0.12 13.25 -2.08
C LYS A 111 0.65 12.46 -1.02
N ALA A 112 -0.03 12.00 0.03
CA ALA A 112 0.53 11.12 1.05
C ALA A 112 0.33 9.63 0.74
N GLY A 113 -0.24 9.26 -0.42
CA GLY A 113 -0.49 7.87 -0.81
C GLY A 113 -1.74 7.23 -0.20
N ILE A 114 -2.63 8.02 0.39
CA ILE A 114 -3.84 7.53 1.07
C ILE A 114 -5.02 7.54 0.09
N GLY A 115 -5.62 6.36 -0.15
CA GLY A 115 -6.73 6.18 -1.09
C GLY A 115 -8.14 6.22 -0.48
N ALA A 116 -8.27 6.23 0.84
CA ALA A 116 -9.56 6.26 1.54
C ALA A 116 -9.63 7.40 2.55
N MET A 117 -10.80 8.04 2.64
CA MET A 117 -11.08 9.15 3.54
C MET A 117 -12.46 9.00 4.15
N ALA A 118 -12.62 9.40 5.42
CA ALA A 118 -13.92 9.54 6.06
C ALA A 118 -14.24 11.00 6.41
N THR A 119 -15.51 11.36 6.29
CA THR A 119 -16.06 12.62 6.80
C THR A 119 -17.51 12.42 7.21
N GLY A 120 -18.11 13.40 7.86
CA GLY A 120 -19.55 13.40 8.09
C GLY A 120 -20.33 13.52 6.77
N GLY A 121 -20.09 14.62 6.04
CA GLY A 121 -20.80 14.93 4.81
C GLY A 121 -20.02 15.93 3.97
N ILE A 122 -19.99 15.73 2.65
CA ILE A 122 -19.28 16.60 1.72
C ILE A 122 -19.94 17.99 1.63
N GLY A 123 -19.16 19.01 1.25
CA GLY A 123 -19.76 20.24 0.72
C GLY A 123 -20.48 20.00 -0.59
N GLY A 124 -21.12 21.03 -1.13
CA GLY A 124 -21.90 20.91 -2.37
C GLY A 124 -22.32 22.25 -2.92
N VAL A 125 -23.36 22.25 -3.74
CA VAL A 125 -23.97 23.47 -4.25
C VAL A 125 -24.93 24.02 -3.21
N HIS A 126 -24.84 25.31 -2.89
CA HIS A 126 -25.73 25.97 -1.95
C HIS A 126 -27.06 26.36 -2.63
N TRP A 127 -28.13 26.50 -1.84
CA TRP A 127 -29.43 26.97 -2.34
C TRP A 127 -29.36 28.41 -2.86
N GLY A 128 -30.21 28.71 -3.85
CA GLY A 128 -30.34 30.02 -4.48
C GLY A 128 -29.68 30.13 -5.87
N ASP A 129 -29.66 31.35 -6.40
CA ASP A 129 -29.21 31.64 -7.78
C ASP A 129 -27.75 32.13 -7.84
N ARG A 130 -27.09 32.28 -6.69
CA ARG A 130 -25.67 32.64 -6.62
C ARG A 130 -24.80 31.43 -6.94
N MET A 131 -23.67 31.66 -7.61
CA MET A 131 -22.64 30.63 -7.87
C MET A 131 -21.84 30.32 -6.59
N ASP A 132 -22.52 29.84 -5.55
CA ASP A 132 -21.93 29.38 -4.30
C ASP A 132 -21.82 27.86 -4.32
N VAL A 133 -20.68 27.38 -4.84
CA VAL A 133 -20.37 25.97 -5.05
C VAL A 133 -19.13 25.61 -4.26
N SER A 134 -19.22 24.59 -3.41
CA SER A 134 -18.07 24.10 -2.64
C SER A 134 -16.95 23.63 -3.56
N ASN A 135 -15.73 24.10 -3.30
CA ASN A 135 -14.52 23.61 -3.98
C ASN A 135 -14.27 22.12 -3.73
N ASP A 136 -14.90 21.51 -2.70
CA ASP A 136 -14.83 20.07 -2.46
C ASP A 136 -15.19 19.28 -3.73
N LEU A 137 -16.22 19.68 -4.47
CA LEU A 137 -16.69 18.94 -5.66
C LEU A 137 -15.64 18.91 -6.78
N VAL A 138 -14.91 20.02 -6.96
CA VAL A 138 -13.84 20.13 -7.95
C VAL A 138 -12.63 19.28 -7.55
N GLU A 139 -12.24 19.34 -6.28
CA GLU A 139 -11.08 18.58 -5.78
C GLU A 139 -11.35 17.07 -5.78
N LEU A 140 -12.58 16.65 -5.49
CA LEU A 140 -12.99 15.25 -5.62
C LEU A 140 -12.87 14.74 -7.07
N GLY A 141 -13.04 15.60 -8.08
CA GLY A 141 -12.80 15.25 -9.48
C GLY A 141 -11.32 15.16 -9.86
N ARG A 142 -10.43 15.76 -9.05
CA ARG A 142 -8.99 15.83 -9.32
C ARG A 142 -8.18 14.79 -8.57
N HIS A 143 -8.67 14.35 -7.42
CA HIS A 143 -7.91 13.52 -6.48
C HIS A 143 -8.56 12.16 -6.29
N ARG A 144 -7.79 11.09 -6.50
CA ARG A 144 -8.21 9.69 -6.44
C ARG A 144 -8.29 9.17 -5.02
N VAL A 145 -9.25 9.71 -4.28
CA VAL A 145 -9.58 9.29 -2.92
C VAL A 145 -11.04 8.89 -2.88
N ALA A 146 -11.34 7.72 -2.31
CA ALA A 146 -12.70 7.35 -1.96
C ALA A 146 -13.10 8.06 -0.67
N VAL A 147 -13.98 9.05 -0.79
CA VAL A 147 -14.54 9.81 0.32
C VAL A 147 -15.84 9.15 0.78
N VAL A 148 -15.76 8.49 1.94
CA VAL A 148 -16.89 7.84 2.60
C VAL A 148 -17.59 8.85 3.51
N CYS A 149 -18.88 9.07 3.25
CA CYS A 149 -19.66 10.08 3.95
C CYS A 149 -21.15 9.71 3.99
N ALA A 150 -21.96 10.47 4.72
CA ALA A 150 -23.42 10.38 4.66
C ALA A 150 -24.00 11.25 3.52
N GLY A 151 -23.33 11.25 2.37
CA GLY A 151 -23.64 12.10 1.21
C GLY A 151 -23.26 13.58 1.43
N CYS A 152 -24.03 14.52 0.87
CA CYS A 152 -23.80 15.96 1.07
C CYS A 152 -24.62 16.48 2.26
N LYS A 153 -24.13 17.54 2.91
CA LYS A 153 -24.80 18.15 4.08
C LYS A 153 -26.24 18.55 3.72
N SER A 154 -27.18 18.33 4.64
CA SER A 154 -28.63 18.50 4.39
C SER A 154 -29.08 19.93 4.06
N VAL A 155 -28.20 20.91 4.27
CA VAL A 155 -28.43 22.34 4.00
C VAL A 155 -28.11 22.74 2.55
N LEU A 156 -27.77 21.79 1.69
CA LEU A 156 -27.30 21.99 0.32
C LEU A 156 -28.35 21.57 -0.72
N ASP A 157 -28.19 22.09 -1.94
CA ASP A 157 -28.96 21.68 -3.12
C ASP A 157 -28.39 20.37 -3.66
N VAL A 158 -29.08 19.27 -3.37
CA VAL A 158 -28.61 17.90 -3.67
C VAL A 158 -28.59 17.63 -5.17
N GLU A 159 -29.61 18.09 -5.89
CA GLU A 159 -29.73 17.89 -7.34
C GLU A 159 -28.56 18.54 -8.06
N LYS A 160 -28.35 19.85 -7.80
CA LYS A 160 -27.21 20.56 -8.39
C LYS A 160 -25.85 20.00 -7.95
N THR A 161 -25.77 19.47 -6.72
CA THR A 161 -24.54 18.82 -6.24
C THR A 161 -24.20 17.57 -7.06
N LEU A 162 -25.19 16.72 -7.36
CA LEU A 162 -25.00 15.53 -8.18
C LEU A 162 -24.58 15.90 -9.61
N GLU A 163 -25.21 16.90 -10.22
CA GLU A 163 -24.85 17.40 -11.56
C GLU A 163 -23.41 17.92 -11.65
N VAL A 164 -22.96 18.65 -10.62
CA VAL A 164 -21.57 19.15 -10.58
C VAL A 164 -20.58 18.00 -10.37
N LEU A 165 -20.92 17.00 -9.56
CA LEU A 165 -20.09 15.80 -9.38
C LEU A 165 -19.95 15.01 -10.69
N GLU A 166 -21.06 14.83 -11.43
CA GLU A 166 -21.04 14.21 -12.76
C GLU A 166 -20.14 15.00 -13.72
N THR A 167 -20.31 16.32 -13.78
CA THR A 167 -19.52 17.21 -14.64
C THR A 167 -18.01 17.08 -14.37
N HIS A 168 -17.62 16.86 -13.12
CA HIS A 168 -16.21 16.72 -12.72
C HIS A 168 -15.71 15.26 -12.76
N GLY A 169 -16.50 14.32 -13.28
CA GLY A 169 -16.11 12.92 -13.40
C GLY A 169 -15.92 12.22 -12.05
N VAL A 170 -16.64 12.66 -11.01
CA VAL A 170 -16.62 12.03 -9.70
C VAL A 170 -17.62 10.87 -9.70
N ALA A 171 -17.17 9.66 -9.39
CA ALA A 171 -18.10 8.54 -9.21
C ALA A 171 -18.86 8.71 -7.90
N VAL A 172 -20.19 8.55 -7.96
CA VAL A 172 -21.06 8.67 -6.79
C VAL A 172 -21.78 7.35 -6.57
N PHE A 173 -21.50 6.71 -5.44
CA PHE A 173 -22.03 5.42 -5.05
C PHE A 173 -22.98 5.54 -3.86
N GLY A 174 -24.13 4.87 -3.92
CA GLY A 174 -24.89 4.48 -2.73
C GLY A 174 -24.31 3.19 -2.14
N TYR A 175 -23.95 3.19 -0.85
CA TYR A 175 -23.39 2.01 -0.18
C TYR A 175 -24.52 1.14 0.40
N GLY A 176 -24.74 -0.03 -0.19
CA GLY A 176 -25.84 -0.92 0.16
C GLY A 176 -27.23 -0.35 -0.15
N SER A 177 -27.31 0.71 -0.97
CA SER A 177 -28.54 1.46 -1.23
C SER A 177 -28.55 2.02 -2.66
N ASP A 178 -29.74 2.12 -3.25
CA ASP A 178 -29.94 2.79 -4.54
C ASP A 178 -30.09 4.32 -4.40
N LEU A 179 -30.08 4.83 -3.17
CA LEU A 179 -30.28 6.24 -2.86
C LEU A 179 -28.95 6.93 -2.52
N PHE A 180 -28.77 8.13 -3.04
CA PHE A 180 -27.78 9.07 -2.52
C PHE A 180 -28.22 9.55 -1.15
N GLN A 181 -27.30 9.82 -0.24
CA GLN A 181 -27.64 10.19 1.14
C GLN A 181 -27.65 11.72 1.31
N THR A 182 -28.51 12.22 2.19
CA THR A 182 -28.68 13.67 2.43
C THR A 182 -28.39 14.03 3.88
N PHE A 183 -27.32 13.43 4.42
CA PHE A 183 -26.81 13.63 5.77
C PHE A 183 -27.83 13.30 6.87
N PHE A 184 -28.55 14.27 7.44
CA PHE A 184 -29.57 14.04 8.48
C PHE A 184 -30.94 13.65 7.94
N THR A 185 -31.27 13.99 6.70
CA THR A 185 -32.65 13.92 6.19
C THR A 185 -32.90 12.63 5.41
N ALA A 186 -34.17 12.26 5.27
CA ALA A 186 -34.55 11.17 4.37
C ALA A 186 -34.32 11.60 2.91
N SER A 187 -33.55 10.79 2.17
CA SER A 187 -33.27 11.08 0.77
C SER A 187 -34.32 10.49 -0.18
N LYS A 188 -34.59 11.22 -1.25
CA LYS A 188 -35.37 10.78 -2.42
C LYS A 188 -34.52 10.66 -3.69
N TRP A 189 -33.24 11.03 -3.61
CA TRP A 189 -32.35 11.14 -4.76
C TRP A 189 -31.69 9.80 -5.02
N ARG A 190 -31.70 9.34 -6.28
CA ARG A 190 -31.01 8.11 -6.68
C ARG A 190 -29.50 8.34 -6.71
N ALA A 191 -28.73 7.39 -6.18
CA ALA A 191 -27.30 7.36 -6.41
C ALA A 191 -27.05 6.97 -7.88
N PRO A 192 -26.14 7.65 -8.61
CA PRO A 192 -25.78 7.27 -9.98
C PRO A 192 -25.28 5.83 -10.09
N LEU A 193 -24.55 5.36 -9.09
CA LEU A 193 -24.01 4.00 -9.00
C LEU A 193 -24.33 3.39 -7.63
N ARG A 194 -24.24 2.06 -7.53
CA ARG A 194 -24.38 1.30 -6.28
C ARG A 194 -23.14 0.42 -6.08
N VAL A 195 -22.74 0.28 -4.81
CA VAL A 195 -21.80 -0.76 -4.36
C VAL A 195 -22.39 -1.42 -3.11
N ASP A 196 -22.22 -2.73 -2.98
CA ASP A 196 -22.71 -3.49 -1.83
C ASP A 196 -21.57 -3.94 -0.91
N ALA A 197 -20.32 -3.90 -1.39
CA ALA A 197 -19.13 -4.29 -0.65
C ALA A 197 -17.94 -3.33 -0.82
N PRO A 198 -17.06 -3.16 0.18
CA PRO A 198 -15.89 -2.28 0.11
C PRO A 198 -14.90 -2.67 -0.99
N GLU A 199 -14.83 -3.95 -1.34
CA GLU A 199 -14.01 -4.48 -2.43
C GLU A 199 -14.41 -3.90 -3.79
N GLU A 200 -15.69 -3.57 -3.99
CA GLU A 200 -16.14 -2.94 -5.23
C GLU A 200 -15.57 -1.52 -5.39
N VAL A 201 -15.50 -0.76 -4.29
CA VAL A 201 -14.88 0.57 -4.27
C VAL A 201 -13.39 0.47 -4.58
N ALA A 202 -12.70 -0.49 -3.96
CA ALA A 202 -11.28 -0.74 -4.22
C ALA A 202 -11.03 -1.14 -5.70
N ARG A 203 -11.86 -2.02 -6.25
CA ARG A 203 -11.80 -2.42 -7.66
C ARG A 203 -12.01 -1.23 -8.59
N TRP A 204 -12.95 -0.34 -8.27
CA TRP A 204 -13.20 0.88 -9.05
C TRP A 204 -11.98 1.82 -9.05
N LEU A 205 -11.39 2.08 -7.89
CA LEU A 205 -10.18 2.92 -7.78
C LEU A 205 -9.03 2.40 -8.65
N ARG A 206 -8.87 1.06 -8.76
CA ARG A 206 -7.84 0.43 -9.59
C ARG A 206 -8.03 0.59 -11.09
N VAL A 207 -9.28 0.76 -11.58
CA VAL A 207 -9.51 1.00 -13.02
C VAL A 207 -8.76 2.24 -13.49
N GLY A 208 -8.56 3.21 -12.58
CA GLY A 208 -7.64 4.31 -12.83
C GLY A 208 -8.10 5.22 -13.96
N LEU A 209 -9.41 5.37 -14.16
CA LEU A 209 -10.04 6.34 -15.04
C LEU A 209 -10.94 7.26 -14.19
N GLY A 210 -10.89 8.57 -14.43
CA GLY A 210 -11.65 9.57 -13.66
C GLY A 210 -10.95 10.08 -12.40
N GLY A 211 -11.71 10.84 -11.60
CA GLY A 211 -11.31 11.44 -10.33
C GLY A 211 -11.43 10.48 -9.15
N GLY A 212 -11.79 11.01 -7.98
CA GLY A 212 -12.13 10.26 -6.78
C GLY A 212 -13.56 9.72 -6.79
N ALA A 213 -13.98 9.18 -5.64
CA ALA A 213 -15.31 8.63 -5.45
C ALA A 213 -15.98 9.21 -4.20
N VAL A 214 -17.29 9.42 -4.27
CA VAL A 214 -18.15 9.66 -3.12
C VAL A 214 -18.90 8.37 -2.82
N VAL A 215 -18.68 7.81 -1.63
CA VAL A 215 -19.37 6.61 -1.15
C VAL A 215 -20.36 7.03 -0.07
N ALA A 216 -21.63 7.16 -0.46
CA ALA A 216 -22.71 7.64 0.38
C ALA A 216 -23.29 6.50 1.23
N VAL A 217 -22.94 6.51 2.52
CA VAL A 217 -23.31 5.51 3.53
C VAL A 217 -24.63 5.92 4.20
N PRO A 218 -25.65 5.05 4.22
CA PRO A 218 -26.88 5.31 4.94
C PRO A 218 -26.64 5.53 6.44
N HIS A 219 -27.29 6.56 6.99
CA HIS A 219 -27.30 6.80 8.42
C HIS A 219 -28.09 5.67 9.13
N ALA A 220 -27.64 5.28 10.32
CA ALA A 220 -28.24 4.15 11.05
C ALA A 220 -29.58 4.51 11.73
N SER A 221 -29.78 5.80 12.03
CA SER A 221 -30.88 6.28 12.89
C SER A 221 -31.50 7.53 12.28
N TYR A 222 -32.60 7.38 11.54
CA TYR A 222 -33.40 8.51 11.06
C TYR A 222 -34.07 9.23 12.24
N ASP A 223 -33.98 10.57 12.26
CA ASP A 223 -34.61 11.39 13.30
C ASP A 223 -35.58 12.40 12.67
N PRO A 224 -36.91 12.18 12.77
CA PRO A 224 -37.90 13.08 12.20
C PRO A 224 -37.88 14.51 12.78
N ILE A 225 -37.34 14.70 13.99
CA ILE A 225 -37.22 16.03 14.60
C ILE A 225 -36.12 16.82 13.90
N VAL A 226 -34.96 16.19 13.70
CA VAL A 226 -33.85 16.81 12.99
C VAL A 226 -34.20 17.07 11.53
N ASP A 227 -34.89 16.15 10.87
CA ASP A 227 -35.33 16.35 9.48
C ASP A 227 -36.26 17.56 9.32
N ARG A 228 -37.27 17.69 10.20
CA ARG A 228 -38.16 18.87 10.21
C ARG A 228 -37.41 20.16 10.52
N ALA A 229 -36.43 20.11 11.43
CA ALA A 229 -35.61 21.28 11.77
C ALA A 229 -34.76 21.74 10.58
N VAL A 230 -34.17 20.81 9.83
CA VAL A 230 -33.43 21.10 8.60
C VAL A 230 -34.36 21.74 7.57
N SER A 231 -35.51 21.11 7.29
CA SER A 231 -36.47 21.62 6.31
C SER A 231 -36.88 23.06 6.65
N LYS A 232 -37.22 23.32 7.92
CA LYS A 232 -37.59 24.67 8.39
C LYS A 232 -36.44 25.68 8.25
N ALA A 233 -35.20 25.28 8.54
CA ALA A 233 -34.04 26.17 8.43
C ALA A 233 -33.72 26.54 6.96
N VAL A 234 -33.86 25.58 6.04
CA VAL A 234 -33.74 25.79 4.58
C VAL A 234 -34.79 26.78 4.09
N ASP A 235 -36.05 26.62 4.51
CA ASP A 235 -37.14 27.51 4.11
C ASP A 235 -36.95 28.94 4.68
N GLU A 236 -36.50 29.07 5.92
CA GLU A 236 -36.33 30.38 6.59
C GLU A 236 -35.12 31.17 6.08
N SER A 237 -34.09 30.51 5.56
CA SER A 237 -32.80 31.17 5.23
C SER A 237 -32.00 30.46 4.13
N PRO A 238 -32.57 30.25 2.93
CA PRO A 238 -31.92 29.50 1.87
C PRO A 238 -30.60 30.16 1.44
N GLY A 239 -29.52 29.39 1.44
CA GLY A 239 -28.20 29.86 1.03
C GLY A 239 -27.41 30.62 2.11
N ASP A 240 -27.94 30.76 3.33
CA ASP A 240 -27.22 31.32 4.48
C ASP A 240 -26.85 30.20 5.47
N THR A 241 -25.82 29.42 5.12
CA THR A 241 -25.44 28.22 5.88
C THR A 241 -25.17 28.46 7.37
N PRO A 242 -24.45 29.51 7.81
CA PRO A 242 -24.27 29.78 9.23
C PRO A 242 -25.61 29.97 9.97
N ARG A 243 -26.55 30.74 9.38
CA ARG A 243 -27.87 30.96 9.97
C ARG A 243 -28.70 29.66 10.01
N MET A 244 -28.63 28.86 8.96
CA MET A 244 -29.31 27.56 8.90
C MET A 244 -28.79 26.58 9.96
N LEU A 245 -27.48 26.47 10.14
CA LEU A 245 -26.87 25.59 11.13
C LEU A 245 -27.23 26.01 12.56
N ALA A 246 -27.15 27.31 12.87
CA ALA A 246 -27.58 27.84 14.17
C ALA A 246 -29.06 27.54 14.45
N ARG A 247 -29.91 27.67 13.43
CA ARG A 247 -31.34 27.37 13.53
C ARG A 247 -31.63 25.88 13.75
N ILE A 248 -30.88 24.99 13.08
CA ILE A 248 -30.99 23.54 13.28
C ILE A 248 -30.59 23.18 14.71
N GLU A 249 -29.50 23.74 15.22
CA GLU A 249 -29.06 23.50 16.60
C GLU A 249 -30.12 23.95 17.62
N GLU A 250 -30.66 25.17 17.47
CA GLU A 250 -31.73 25.73 18.30
C GLU A 250 -32.98 24.83 18.30
N LEU A 251 -33.45 24.41 17.12
CA LEU A 251 -34.66 23.61 16.96
C LEU A 251 -34.51 22.16 17.44
N THR A 252 -33.28 21.65 17.49
CA THR A 252 -33.01 20.26 17.84
C THR A 252 -32.48 20.07 19.27
N GLY A 253 -32.18 21.16 19.99
CA GLY A 253 -31.65 21.09 21.34
C GLY A 253 -30.36 20.27 21.45
N GLY A 254 -29.52 20.28 20.41
CA GLY A 254 -28.29 19.50 20.33
C GLY A 254 -28.43 18.09 19.73
N ARG A 255 -29.65 17.62 19.44
CA ARG A 255 -29.86 16.28 18.85
C ARG A 255 -29.18 16.12 17.47
N SER A 256 -29.10 17.19 16.68
CA SER A 256 -28.38 17.20 15.41
C SER A 256 -26.88 16.94 15.56
N LEU A 257 -26.26 17.42 16.65
CA LEU A 257 -24.85 17.17 16.95
C LEU A 257 -24.62 15.69 17.30
N GLU A 258 -25.52 15.08 18.09
CA GLU A 258 -25.43 13.66 18.44
C GLU A 258 -25.47 12.76 17.19
N LEU A 259 -26.42 13.02 16.28
CA LEU A 259 -26.51 12.29 15.01
C LEU A 259 -25.26 12.50 14.15
N ASN A 260 -24.69 13.72 14.14
CA ASN A 260 -23.46 14.00 13.41
C ASN A 260 -22.28 13.17 13.94
N ILE A 261 -22.21 12.97 15.25
CA ILE A 261 -21.19 12.11 15.86
C ILE A 261 -21.40 10.64 15.49
N GLU A 262 -22.64 10.15 15.55
CA GLU A 262 -22.97 8.76 15.17
C GLU A 262 -22.65 8.48 13.70
N LEU A 263 -23.04 9.38 12.80
CA LEU A 263 -22.81 9.19 11.36
C LEU A 263 -21.33 9.24 11.01
N VAL A 264 -20.53 10.18 11.57
CA VAL A 264 -19.11 10.26 11.21
C VAL A 264 -18.32 9.05 11.72
N VAL A 265 -18.68 8.52 12.90
CA VAL A 265 -18.09 7.29 13.44
C VAL A 265 -18.44 6.09 12.55
N ARG A 266 -19.68 5.99 12.07
CA ARG A 266 -20.11 4.93 11.13
C ARG A 266 -19.35 5.03 9.80
N ASN A 267 -19.23 6.23 9.24
CA ASN A 267 -18.52 6.46 7.98
C ASN A 267 -17.05 6.09 8.10
N ALA A 268 -16.41 6.40 9.24
CA ALA A 268 -15.03 6.03 9.51
C ALA A 268 -14.84 4.50 9.58
N GLY A 269 -15.80 3.77 10.14
CA GLY A 269 -15.79 2.31 10.12
C GLY A 269 -15.86 1.74 8.69
N VAL A 270 -16.74 2.27 7.84
CA VAL A 270 -16.85 1.85 6.43
C VAL A 270 -15.61 2.26 5.64
N ALA A 271 -15.05 3.45 5.87
CA ALA A 271 -13.80 3.88 5.25
C ALA A 271 -12.62 2.97 5.61
N ALA A 272 -12.57 2.47 6.84
CA ALA A 272 -11.57 1.50 7.25
C ALA A 272 -11.72 0.18 6.49
N ASP A 273 -12.95 -0.30 6.30
CA ASP A 273 -13.21 -1.49 5.48
C ASP A 273 -12.78 -1.27 4.01
N VAL A 274 -13.05 -0.09 3.43
CA VAL A 274 -12.55 0.30 2.09
C VAL A 274 -11.02 0.35 2.03
N ALA A 275 -10.36 0.94 3.03
CA ALA A 275 -8.89 1.02 3.09
C ALA A 275 -8.24 -0.38 3.13
N LYS A 276 -8.83 -1.34 3.86
CA LYS A 276 -8.39 -2.74 3.85
C LYS A 276 -8.55 -3.38 2.47
N ALA A 277 -9.69 -3.13 1.84
CA ALA A 277 -9.99 -3.67 0.53
C ALA A 277 -9.01 -3.16 -0.55
N ILE A 278 -8.61 -1.88 -0.49
CA ILE A 278 -7.58 -1.30 -1.38
C ILE A 278 -6.29 -2.13 -1.30
N VAL A 279 -5.86 -2.52 -0.10
CA VAL A 279 -4.62 -3.31 0.11
C VAL A 279 -4.76 -4.78 -0.27
N SER A 280 -5.93 -5.38 -0.06
CA SER A 280 -6.20 -6.74 -0.56
C SER A 280 -6.24 -6.83 -2.10
N SER A 281 -6.26 -5.68 -2.78
CA SER A 281 -6.45 -5.56 -4.21
C SER A 281 -5.17 -5.17 -4.97
N SER A 282 -4.05 -4.87 -4.31
CA SER A 282 -2.74 -4.82 -4.99
C SER A 282 -2.21 -6.26 -5.15
N SER A 283 -2.59 -6.94 -6.24
CA SER A 283 -2.08 -8.29 -6.54
C SER A 283 -0.75 -8.19 -7.27
N SER A 284 0.36 -8.17 -6.53
CA SER A 284 1.68 -8.31 -7.15
C SER A 284 1.81 -9.71 -7.78
N ASP A 285 2.41 -9.81 -8.96
CA ASP A 285 2.70 -11.11 -9.58
C ASP A 285 3.72 -11.92 -8.75
N MET A 286 4.63 -11.20 -8.08
CA MET A 286 5.66 -11.79 -7.24
C MET A 286 5.73 -11.10 -5.86
N LEU A 287 5.88 -11.90 -4.82
CA LEU A 287 6.13 -11.45 -3.46
C LEU A 287 7.49 -11.94 -3.00
N VAL A 288 8.36 -11.03 -2.58
CA VAL A 288 9.66 -11.34 -2.00
C VAL A 288 9.61 -11.12 -0.49
N VAL A 289 10.01 -12.12 0.29
CA VAL A 289 10.07 -12.04 1.76
C VAL A 289 11.48 -12.34 2.21
N GLY A 290 12.11 -11.45 2.97
CA GLY A 290 13.51 -11.61 3.33
C GLY A 290 14.08 -10.65 4.35
N ALA A 291 15.40 -10.61 4.52
CA ALA A 291 16.08 -9.53 5.23
C ALA A 291 17.12 -8.82 4.34
N SER A 292 17.28 -7.52 4.53
CA SER A 292 18.28 -6.73 3.80
C SER A 292 19.17 -5.97 4.77
N SER A 293 20.48 -6.13 4.60
CA SER A 293 21.51 -5.37 5.31
C SER A 293 21.68 -3.96 4.75
N ILE A 294 22.10 -3.02 5.59
CA ILE A 294 22.66 -1.74 5.16
C ILE A 294 24.13 -1.80 5.56
N ASP A 295 24.99 -2.40 4.74
CA ASP A 295 26.40 -2.51 5.11
C ASP A 295 27.24 -1.30 4.68
N GLN A 296 27.98 -0.79 5.68
CA GLN A 296 29.12 0.14 5.72
C GLN A 296 29.06 1.40 4.86
N ILE A 297 28.76 2.56 5.51
CA ILE A 297 29.32 3.93 5.39
C ILE A 297 29.58 4.54 3.98
N ASP A 298 29.31 3.81 2.90
CA ASP A 298 29.57 4.18 1.50
C ASP A 298 28.26 4.33 0.71
N GLY A 299 27.13 4.43 1.41
CA GLY A 299 25.84 4.87 0.86
C GLY A 299 25.14 3.87 -0.08
N ARG A 300 25.62 2.63 -0.20
CA ARG A 300 24.95 1.59 -1.01
C ARG A 300 24.09 0.69 -0.12
N MET A 301 22.79 0.68 -0.38
CA MET A 301 21.87 -0.31 0.19
C MET A 301 22.05 -1.67 -0.51
N GLY A 302 22.16 -2.81 0.22
CA GLY A 302 22.37 -4.13 -0.40
C GLY A 302 21.88 -5.33 0.43
N GLY A 303 21.15 -6.25 -0.20
CA GLY A 303 20.66 -7.51 0.37
C GLY A 303 20.01 -8.42 -0.69
N VAL A 304 20.01 -9.74 -0.47
CA VAL A 304 19.57 -10.75 -1.46
C VAL A 304 18.13 -10.52 -1.90
N ALA A 305 17.17 -10.46 -0.96
CA ALA A 305 15.76 -10.19 -1.28
C ALA A 305 15.54 -8.90 -2.07
N ARG A 306 16.28 -7.83 -1.74
CA ARG A 306 16.17 -6.54 -2.45
C ARG A 306 16.67 -6.65 -3.89
N ASN A 307 17.83 -7.27 -4.10
CA ASN A 307 18.43 -7.40 -5.42
C ASN A 307 17.54 -8.26 -6.34
N ILE A 308 16.92 -9.34 -5.79
CA ILE A 308 15.94 -10.15 -6.50
C ILE A 308 14.72 -9.29 -6.92
N ALA A 309 14.15 -8.54 -5.98
CA ALA A 309 12.99 -7.68 -6.25
C ALA A 309 13.31 -6.59 -7.28
N GLN A 310 14.50 -5.97 -7.17
CA GLN A 310 14.97 -4.97 -8.12
C GLN A 310 15.16 -5.54 -9.53
N ALA A 311 15.74 -6.73 -9.66
CA ALA A 311 15.93 -7.38 -10.96
C ALA A 311 14.61 -7.76 -11.63
N ALA A 312 13.66 -8.32 -10.86
CA ALA A 312 12.32 -8.64 -11.36
C ALA A 312 11.54 -7.37 -11.75
N GLY A 313 11.55 -6.33 -10.89
CA GLY A 313 10.89 -5.05 -11.18
C GLY A 313 11.51 -4.31 -12.36
N ALA A 314 12.83 -4.39 -12.56
CA ALA A 314 13.51 -3.83 -13.75
C ALA A 314 13.02 -4.48 -15.05
N CYS A 315 12.56 -5.73 -15.01
CA CYS A 315 11.93 -6.41 -16.14
C CYS A 315 10.46 -6.01 -16.38
N GLY A 316 9.85 -5.25 -15.47
CA GLY A 316 8.46 -4.80 -15.56
C GLY A 316 7.45 -5.68 -14.82
N LEU A 317 7.92 -6.65 -14.02
CA LEU A 317 7.07 -7.47 -13.16
C LEU A 317 6.57 -6.65 -11.97
N ASP A 318 5.30 -6.82 -11.57
CA ASP A 318 4.78 -6.24 -10.34
C ASP A 318 5.28 -7.03 -9.11
N VAL A 319 5.99 -6.35 -8.21
CA VAL A 319 6.72 -6.98 -7.10
C VAL A 319 6.42 -6.29 -5.77
N ALA A 320 5.97 -7.06 -4.79
CA ALA A 320 5.95 -6.66 -3.38
C ALA A 320 7.19 -7.20 -2.64
N LEU A 321 7.77 -6.41 -1.73
CA LEU A 321 8.95 -6.80 -0.93
C LEU A 321 8.69 -6.61 0.57
N VAL A 322 8.61 -7.70 1.31
CA VAL A 322 8.56 -7.68 2.78
C VAL A 322 9.97 -7.93 3.31
N SER A 323 10.59 -6.95 3.96
CA SER A 323 11.98 -7.08 4.40
C SER A 323 12.20 -6.72 5.88
N ALA A 324 12.88 -7.60 6.63
CA ALA A 324 13.49 -7.25 7.91
C ALA A 324 14.83 -6.52 7.66
N ALA A 325 15.08 -5.41 8.33
CA ALA A 325 16.42 -4.82 8.35
C ALA A 325 17.15 -5.27 9.61
N SER A 326 18.27 -5.98 9.47
CA SER A 326 19.18 -6.24 10.58
C SER A 326 20.05 -5.00 10.79
N LEU A 327 19.65 -4.12 11.71
CA LEU A 327 20.53 -3.10 12.26
C LEU A 327 21.43 -3.78 13.31
N PHE A 328 22.74 -3.85 13.05
CA PHE A 328 23.69 -4.06 14.15
C PHE A 328 23.61 -2.87 15.12
N GLU A 329 23.97 -3.12 16.38
CA GLU A 329 23.75 -2.30 17.58
C GLU A 329 23.41 -0.81 17.35
N PRO A 330 22.32 -0.28 17.93
CA PRO A 330 21.91 1.10 17.75
C PRO A 330 23.02 2.07 18.20
N SER A 331 23.76 2.62 17.24
CA SER A 331 24.71 3.71 17.47
C SER A 331 23.94 5.04 17.44
N PRO A 332 24.10 5.91 18.46
CA PRO A 332 23.44 7.23 18.51
C PRO A 332 23.78 8.15 17.32
N ALA A 333 24.84 7.84 16.57
CA ALA A 333 25.31 8.64 15.44
C ALA A 333 24.60 8.30 14.11
N TYR A 334 23.77 7.26 14.07
CA TYR A 334 23.08 6.81 12.85
C TYR A 334 21.58 6.71 13.08
N ASP A 335 20.86 7.79 12.78
CA ASP A 335 19.40 7.80 12.72
C ASP A 335 18.96 7.18 11.38
N ALA A 336 18.85 5.84 11.37
CA ALA A 336 18.50 5.04 10.19
C ALA A 336 17.04 5.23 9.71
N THR A 337 16.25 6.12 10.34
CA THR A 337 14.92 6.55 9.85
C THR A 337 14.98 7.34 8.53
N ARG A 338 16.18 7.63 8.02
CA ARG A 338 16.43 8.40 6.78
C ARG A 338 17.16 7.60 5.71
N VAL A 339 16.53 6.54 5.19
CA VAL A 339 16.89 6.06 3.85
C VAL A 339 15.67 6.04 2.94
N LEU A 340 15.75 6.88 1.91
CA LEU A 340 14.72 7.23 0.94
C LEU A 340 14.67 6.19 -0.20
N ALA A 341 13.47 5.73 -0.56
CA ALA A 341 13.12 5.48 -1.96
C ALA A 341 12.39 6.73 -2.48
N SER A 342 12.96 7.37 -3.51
CA SER A 342 12.55 8.68 -4.04
C SER A 342 11.73 8.51 -5.33
N PRO A 343 10.82 9.45 -5.65
CA PRO A 343 9.54 9.21 -6.35
C PRO A 343 9.60 9.40 -7.88
N SER A 344 10.63 8.89 -8.55
CA SER A 344 10.81 9.06 -10.01
C SER A 344 11.11 7.78 -10.78
N MET A 345 10.72 6.60 -10.28
CA MET A 345 10.91 5.32 -10.96
C MET A 345 9.57 4.65 -11.28
N PRO A 346 9.32 4.19 -12.52
CA PRO A 346 8.05 3.60 -12.95
C PRO A 346 7.81 2.16 -12.47
N TRP A 347 8.68 1.60 -11.64
CA TRP A 347 8.58 0.26 -11.06
C TRP A 347 8.61 0.40 -9.53
N MET A 348 7.45 0.21 -8.90
CA MET A 348 7.30 0.27 -7.46
C MET A 348 7.63 -1.11 -6.88
N VAL A 349 8.52 -1.15 -5.89
CA VAL A 349 8.75 -2.31 -5.03
C VAL A 349 8.23 -1.92 -3.65
N ASP A 350 7.06 -2.43 -3.26
CA ASP A 350 6.44 -2.11 -1.97
C ASP A 350 7.26 -2.72 -0.85
N GLY A 351 8.16 -1.93 -0.26
CA GLY A 351 9.05 -2.32 0.83
C GLY A 351 8.47 -1.99 2.20
N VAL A 352 8.22 -2.98 3.06
CA VAL A 352 7.80 -2.75 4.46
C VAL A 352 8.88 -3.18 5.46
N PHE A 353 9.27 -2.25 6.33
CA PHE A 353 10.25 -2.42 7.41
C PHE A 353 9.55 -2.68 8.74
N VAL A 354 10.07 -3.60 9.56
CA VAL A 354 9.39 -4.06 10.78
C VAL A 354 10.38 -4.21 11.94
N GLU A 355 10.04 -3.66 13.10
CA GLU A 355 10.84 -3.81 14.34
C GLU A 355 10.76 -5.23 14.94
N PRO A 356 11.80 -5.69 15.66
CA PRO A 356 11.89 -7.06 16.19
C PRO A 356 10.73 -7.50 17.10
N ALA A 357 10.12 -6.58 17.86
CA ALA A 357 9.09 -6.92 18.87
C ALA A 357 7.69 -7.18 18.27
N GLY A 358 7.40 -6.73 17.05
CA GLY A 358 6.11 -6.90 16.35
C GLY A 358 6.19 -7.78 15.09
N TYR A 359 7.39 -8.28 14.77
CA TYR A 359 7.72 -8.92 13.51
C TYR A 359 6.80 -10.09 13.13
N GLY A 360 6.49 -10.98 14.08
CA GLY A 360 5.70 -12.18 13.81
C GLY A 360 4.24 -11.89 13.46
N ALA A 361 3.58 -10.95 14.15
CA ALA A 361 2.18 -10.63 13.91
C ALA A 361 1.99 -9.86 12.59
N TYR A 362 2.87 -8.90 12.31
CA TYR A 362 2.84 -8.15 11.06
C TYR A 362 3.21 -9.04 9.87
N LEU A 363 4.25 -9.87 10.00
CA LEU A 363 4.61 -10.80 8.92
C LEU A 363 3.46 -11.77 8.66
N ALA A 364 2.83 -12.34 9.70
CA ALA A 364 1.67 -13.20 9.52
C ALA A 364 0.51 -12.48 8.83
N GLU A 365 0.28 -11.21 9.14
CA GLU A 365 -0.74 -10.40 8.50
C GLU A 365 -0.37 -10.05 7.04
N ALA A 366 0.82 -9.52 6.77
CA ALA A 366 1.31 -9.22 5.42
C ALA A 366 1.29 -10.49 4.55
N VAL A 367 1.78 -11.61 5.10
CA VAL A 367 1.72 -12.93 4.46
C VAL A 367 0.28 -13.33 4.19
N ALA A 368 -0.63 -13.27 5.17
CA ALA A 368 -2.04 -13.64 4.98
C ALA A 368 -2.78 -12.75 3.97
N ASN A 369 -2.39 -11.48 3.84
CA ASN A 369 -3.01 -10.55 2.91
C ASN A 369 -2.47 -10.69 1.48
N SER A 370 -1.19 -11.04 1.32
CA SER A 370 -0.55 -11.23 0.02
C SER A 370 -0.62 -12.69 -0.48
N SER A 371 -0.86 -13.67 0.40
CA SER A 371 -0.84 -15.11 0.10
C SER A 371 -1.95 -15.60 -0.82
N ASN A 372 -3.04 -14.84 -0.92
CA ASN A 372 -4.18 -15.21 -1.79
C ASN A 372 -4.11 -14.55 -3.17
N VAL A 373 -3.08 -13.75 -3.44
CA VAL A 373 -3.01 -12.89 -4.63
C VAL A 373 -1.70 -12.99 -5.42
N ALA A 374 -0.57 -13.32 -4.78
CA ALA A 374 0.71 -13.49 -5.48
C ALA A 374 0.82 -14.82 -6.24
N ARG A 375 1.32 -14.78 -7.49
CA ARG A 375 1.55 -15.99 -8.31
C ARG A 375 2.81 -16.74 -7.88
N LEU A 376 3.84 -16.01 -7.44
CA LEU A 376 5.12 -16.54 -6.97
C LEU A 376 5.53 -15.89 -5.64
N VAL A 377 6.02 -16.71 -4.71
CA VAL A 377 6.69 -16.23 -3.50
C VAL A 377 8.16 -16.60 -3.54
N VAL A 378 9.04 -15.63 -3.31
CA VAL A 378 10.48 -15.86 -3.11
C VAL A 378 10.82 -15.55 -1.65
N ALA A 379 11.33 -16.55 -0.94
CA ALA A 379 11.74 -16.43 0.45
C ALA A 379 13.27 -16.48 0.56
N ASP A 380 13.88 -15.46 1.15
CA ASP A 380 15.28 -15.52 1.58
C ASP A 380 15.40 -16.13 2.99
N ALA A 381 16.57 -16.68 3.29
CA ALA A 381 16.83 -17.35 4.56
C ALA A 381 17.33 -16.42 5.68
N ASP A 382 17.39 -15.11 5.43
CA ASP A 382 17.84 -14.11 6.39
C ASP A 382 16.74 -13.73 7.38
N LEU A 383 15.54 -14.26 7.18
CA LEU A 383 14.42 -14.19 8.10
C LEU A 383 14.69 -14.93 9.42
N PRO A 384 14.18 -14.43 10.56
CA PRO A 384 14.06 -15.20 11.80
C PRO A 384 13.30 -16.52 11.57
N GLU A 385 13.69 -17.59 12.27
CA GLU A 385 13.12 -18.92 12.06
C GLU A 385 11.60 -18.99 12.26
N ALA A 386 11.06 -18.30 13.28
CA ALA A 386 9.62 -18.24 13.51
C ALA A 386 8.87 -17.57 12.34
N ALA A 387 9.50 -16.59 11.70
CA ALA A 387 8.96 -15.89 10.55
C ALA A 387 9.04 -16.72 9.28
N LEU A 388 10.16 -17.41 9.07
CA LEU A 388 10.28 -18.37 7.98
C LEU A 388 9.27 -19.51 8.14
N ASP A 389 9.05 -20.01 9.35
CA ASP A 389 7.99 -21.00 9.61
C ASP A 389 6.60 -20.44 9.28
N ILE A 390 6.31 -19.17 9.56
CA ILE A 390 5.05 -18.52 9.12
C ILE A 390 4.96 -18.52 7.59
N VAL A 391 5.99 -18.08 6.87
CA VAL A 391 6.03 -18.11 5.39
C VAL A 391 5.81 -19.54 4.88
N LEU A 392 6.63 -20.49 5.31
CA LEU A 392 6.57 -21.89 4.85
C LEU A 392 5.27 -22.63 5.24
N ASN A 393 4.52 -22.16 6.25
CA ASN A 393 3.25 -22.77 6.67
C ASN A 393 2.02 -22.04 6.10
N SER A 394 2.11 -20.73 5.85
CA SER A 394 0.96 -19.90 5.48
C SER A 394 0.77 -19.84 3.97
N TYR A 395 1.83 -20.04 3.18
CA TYR A 395 1.71 -20.07 1.72
C TYR A 395 1.34 -21.47 1.22
N GLN A 396 0.11 -21.60 0.74
CA GLN A 396 -0.28 -22.68 -0.17
C GLN A 396 -0.13 -22.27 -1.65
N THR A 397 0.73 -21.28 -1.95
CA THR A 397 0.98 -20.86 -3.32
C THR A 397 1.39 -22.06 -4.16
N ARG A 398 0.98 -22.07 -5.43
CA ARG A 398 1.43 -23.11 -6.36
C ARG A 398 2.96 -23.12 -6.47
N GLU A 399 3.61 -21.98 -6.18
CA GLU A 399 5.04 -21.74 -6.39
C GLU A 399 5.70 -20.93 -5.26
N LEU A 400 6.70 -21.53 -4.62
CA LEU A 400 7.49 -21.00 -3.51
C LEU A 400 8.97 -21.28 -3.76
N TRP A 401 9.73 -20.25 -4.07
CA TRP A 401 11.17 -20.32 -4.31
C TRP A 401 11.92 -19.91 -3.06
N PHE A 402 13.01 -20.62 -2.76
CA PHE A 402 13.78 -20.41 -1.54
C PHE A 402 15.27 -20.20 -1.85
N ASP A 403 15.82 -19.09 -1.36
CA ASP A 403 17.24 -18.75 -1.44
C ASP A 403 17.90 -18.93 -0.05
N PRO A 404 18.90 -19.82 0.11
CA PRO A 404 19.55 -20.06 1.40
C PRO A 404 20.48 -18.94 1.88
N THR A 405 20.92 -18.08 0.98
CA THR A 405 21.71 -16.84 1.19
C THR A 405 23.12 -17.00 1.80
N THR A 406 23.33 -17.90 2.76
CA THR A 406 24.66 -18.26 3.29
C THR A 406 24.73 -19.72 3.72
N PRO A 407 25.93 -20.34 3.76
CA PRO A 407 26.14 -21.69 4.30
C PRO A 407 25.62 -21.89 5.74
N GLY A 408 25.79 -20.87 6.60
CA GLY A 408 25.32 -20.92 7.99
C GLY A 408 23.79 -21.00 8.10
N LYS A 409 23.09 -20.25 7.25
CA LYS A 409 21.61 -20.26 7.17
C LYS A 409 21.10 -21.53 6.50
N ALA A 410 21.74 -21.97 5.42
CA ALA A 410 21.49 -23.27 4.79
C ALA A 410 21.53 -24.43 5.79
N ARG A 411 22.56 -24.45 6.66
CA ARG A 411 22.69 -25.46 7.74
C ARG A 411 21.52 -25.43 8.73
N ARG A 412 21.04 -24.23 9.10
CA ARG A 412 19.95 -24.04 10.05
C ARG A 412 18.62 -24.61 9.54
N TYR A 413 18.38 -24.53 8.23
CA TYR A 413 17.09 -24.88 7.61
C TYR A 413 17.06 -26.23 6.88
N HIS A 414 18.12 -27.03 7.03
CA HIS A 414 18.23 -28.38 6.48
C HIS A 414 17.01 -29.26 6.86
N GLY A 415 16.34 -29.84 5.87
CA GLY A 415 15.19 -30.74 6.03
C GLY A 415 13.80 -30.06 6.04
N LYS A 416 13.67 -28.83 6.55
CA LYS A 416 12.41 -28.06 6.54
C LYS A 416 12.10 -27.46 5.16
N VAL A 417 13.12 -26.98 4.46
CA VAL A 417 12.99 -26.27 3.16
C VAL A 417 12.76 -27.25 2.00
N ALA A 418 13.54 -28.33 1.94
CA ALA A 418 13.51 -29.29 0.82
C ALA A 418 12.18 -30.05 0.67
N SER A 419 11.32 -30.05 1.70
CA SER A 419 9.99 -30.67 1.66
C SER A 419 8.86 -29.70 1.32
N ARG A 420 9.13 -28.38 1.30
CA ARG A 420 8.11 -27.33 1.24
C ARG A 420 8.29 -26.33 0.10
N ALA A 421 9.53 -26.03 -0.29
CA ALA A 421 9.81 -25.17 -1.43
C ALA A 421 9.63 -25.92 -2.78
N THR A 422 9.11 -25.22 -3.78
CA THR A 422 8.97 -25.73 -5.16
C THR A 422 10.24 -25.51 -5.98
N LEU A 423 11.10 -24.58 -5.56
CA LEU A 423 12.45 -24.40 -6.10
C LEU A 423 13.38 -23.97 -4.96
N VAL A 424 14.57 -24.57 -4.89
CA VAL A 424 15.65 -24.15 -3.98
C VAL A 424 16.81 -23.68 -4.84
N ALA A 425 17.33 -22.47 -4.58
CA ALA A 425 18.37 -21.84 -5.38
C ALA A 425 19.69 -21.66 -4.61
N PRO A 426 20.41 -22.74 -4.24
CA PRO A 426 21.64 -22.63 -3.47
C PRO A 426 22.82 -22.20 -4.36
N ASN A 427 23.82 -21.54 -3.79
CA ASN A 427 25.18 -21.60 -4.35
C ASN A 427 25.88 -22.92 -3.95
N GLU A 428 27.02 -23.22 -4.57
CA GLU A 428 27.75 -24.47 -4.30
C GLU A 428 28.12 -24.69 -2.82
N PRO A 429 28.66 -23.71 -2.08
CA PRO A 429 28.87 -23.84 -0.63
C PRO A 429 27.59 -24.16 0.16
N GLU A 430 26.47 -23.51 -0.14
CA GLU A 430 25.17 -23.78 0.49
C GLU A 430 24.65 -25.17 0.15
N LEU A 431 24.83 -25.60 -1.11
CA LEU A 431 24.43 -26.92 -1.56
C LEU A 431 25.15 -28.02 -0.79
N VAL A 432 26.44 -27.83 -0.48
CA VAL A 432 27.22 -28.74 0.38
C VAL A 432 26.61 -28.81 1.79
N GLU A 433 26.25 -27.68 2.38
CA GLU A 433 25.64 -27.63 3.72
C GLU A 433 24.24 -28.28 3.75
N LEU A 434 23.41 -28.01 2.74
CA LEU A 434 22.08 -28.61 2.58
C LEU A 434 22.13 -30.12 2.34
N THR A 435 23.28 -30.65 1.91
CA THR A 435 23.48 -32.07 1.58
C THR A 435 24.62 -32.70 2.36
N ARG A 436 24.92 -32.17 3.56
CA ARG A 436 26.04 -32.61 4.40
C ARG A 436 26.03 -34.09 4.79
N HIS A 437 24.87 -34.76 4.66
CA HIS A 437 24.72 -36.18 4.91
C HIS A 437 25.35 -37.05 3.78
N LEU A 438 25.64 -36.46 2.62
CA LEU A 438 26.32 -37.13 1.52
C LEU A 438 27.84 -37.18 1.73
N PRO A 439 28.53 -38.18 1.15
CA PRO A 439 29.98 -38.28 1.20
C PRO A 439 30.67 -37.02 0.67
N SER A 440 31.87 -36.71 1.16
CA SER A 440 32.68 -35.57 0.68
C SER A 440 32.98 -35.64 -0.82
N ALA A 441 33.09 -36.86 -1.38
CA ALA A 441 33.34 -37.10 -2.80
C ALA A 441 32.11 -36.84 -3.72
N ALA A 442 30.92 -36.61 -3.15
CA ALA A 442 29.71 -36.33 -3.93
C ALA A 442 29.85 -35.02 -4.71
N THR A 443 29.59 -35.08 -6.01
CA THR A 443 29.64 -33.93 -6.92
C THR A 443 28.50 -32.95 -6.65
N SER A 444 28.61 -31.71 -7.16
CA SER A 444 27.52 -30.72 -7.09
C SER A 444 26.22 -31.24 -7.74
N GLU A 445 26.35 -32.11 -8.74
CA GLU A 445 25.21 -32.79 -9.37
C GLU A 445 24.58 -33.85 -8.47
N ASP A 446 25.37 -34.74 -7.88
CA ASP A 446 24.88 -35.74 -6.92
C ASP A 446 24.13 -35.06 -5.78
N ARG A 447 24.66 -33.92 -5.31
CA ARG A 447 24.06 -33.11 -4.25
C ARG A 447 22.76 -32.46 -4.70
N ALA A 448 22.72 -31.84 -5.88
CA ALA A 448 21.50 -31.20 -6.39
C ALA A 448 20.38 -32.23 -6.63
N VAL A 449 20.71 -33.40 -7.18
CA VAL A 449 19.75 -34.51 -7.39
C VAL A 449 19.23 -35.03 -6.04
N ALA A 450 20.11 -35.20 -5.04
CA ALA A 450 19.70 -35.61 -3.71
C ALA A 450 18.83 -34.56 -3.01
N LEU A 451 19.10 -33.26 -3.21
CA LEU A 451 18.30 -32.18 -2.65
C LEU A 451 16.90 -32.10 -3.29
N ALA A 452 16.78 -32.45 -4.58
CA ALA A 452 15.51 -32.68 -5.30
C ALA A 452 14.79 -33.98 -4.83
N SER A 453 14.72 -34.15 -3.51
CA SER A 453 14.25 -35.36 -2.82
C SER A 453 12.73 -35.55 -2.90
N SER A 454 11.95 -34.48 -3.05
CA SER A 454 10.48 -34.50 -3.15
C SER A 454 10.01 -34.37 -4.61
N ALA A 455 8.82 -34.93 -4.94
CA ALA A 455 8.22 -34.80 -6.28
C ALA A 455 7.84 -33.35 -6.66
N LYS A 456 7.93 -32.39 -5.73
CA LYS A 456 7.54 -30.99 -5.93
C LYS A 456 8.73 -30.05 -6.08
N THR A 457 9.91 -30.45 -5.64
CA THR A 457 11.07 -29.56 -5.46
C THR A 457 12.03 -29.64 -6.64
N ARG A 458 12.36 -28.46 -7.18
CA ARG A 458 13.45 -28.27 -8.15
C ARG A 458 14.67 -27.67 -7.46
N VAL A 459 15.83 -27.84 -8.08
CA VAL A 459 17.08 -27.24 -7.57
C VAL A 459 17.72 -26.43 -8.68
N LEU A 460 18.02 -25.16 -8.40
CA LEU A 460 18.73 -24.25 -9.30
C LEU A 460 20.05 -23.85 -8.63
N ALA A 461 21.09 -24.65 -8.80
CA ALA A 461 22.37 -24.45 -8.12
C ALA A 461 23.32 -23.57 -8.94
N THR A 462 23.79 -22.47 -8.37
CA THR A 462 24.81 -21.61 -9.00
C THR A 462 26.22 -22.14 -8.72
N LEU A 463 27.04 -22.25 -9.77
CA LEU A 463 28.38 -22.87 -9.75
C LEU A 463 29.50 -21.89 -10.13
N GLY A 464 29.26 -20.59 -10.00
CA GLY A 464 30.21 -19.54 -10.36
C GLY A 464 30.44 -19.45 -11.87
N ASP A 465 31.72 -19.43 -12.28
CA ASP A 465 32.15 -19.36 -13.69
C ASP A 465 31.76 -20.59 -14.52
N ARG A 466 31.41 -21.70 -13.86
CA ARG A 466 30.87 -22.91 -14.51
C ARG A 466 29.40 -22.79 -14.90
N GLY A 467 28.73 -21.70 -14.51
CA GLY A 467 27.32 -21.45 -14.82
C GLY A 467 26.37 -22.03 -13.78
N VAL A 468 25.28 -22.64 -14.24
CA VAL A 468 24.17 -23.09 -13.38
C VAL A 468 23.75 -24.51 -13.71
N LEU A 469 23.45 -25.25 -12.64
CA LEU A 469 22.88 -26.59 -12.67
C LEU A 469 21.41 -26.52 -12.28
N PHE A 470 20.52 -27.03 -13.12
CA PHE A 470 19.10 -27.12 -12.81
C PHE A 470 18.65 -28.58 -12.78
N VAL A 471 18.00 -28.98 -11.69
CA VAL A 471 17.37 -30.29 -11.54
C VAL A 471 15.86 -30.09 -11.52
N ASP A 472 15.18 -30.66 -12.51
CA ASP A 472 13.73 -30.55 -12.64
C ASP A 472 12.97 -31.52 -11.70
N ARG A 473 11.63 -31.46 -11.72
CA ARG A 473 10.77 -32.33 -10.89
C ARG A 473 10.89 -33.82 -11.22
N GLU A 474 11.32 -34.14 -12.45
CA GLU A 474 11.58 -35.51 -12.90
C GLU A 474 13.03 -35.94 -12.59
N ARG A 475 13.77 -35.11 -11.86
CA ARG A 475 15.19 -35.28 -11.51
C ARG A 475 16.11 -35.34 -12.73
N ARG A 476 15.71 -34.78 -13.86
CA ARG A 476 16.61 -34.59 -14.99
C ARG A 476 17.53 -33.41 -14.72
N VAL A 477 18.78 -33.57 -15.11
CA VAL A 477 19.83 -32.58 -14.91
C VAL A 477 20.01 -31.77 -16.19
N HIS A 478 19.85 -30.46 -16.07
CA HIS A 478 20.05 -29.47 -17.13
C HIS A 478 21.24 -28.59 -16.75
N ARG A 479 22.13 -28.32 -17.71
CA ARG A 479 23.34 -27.52 -17.50
C ARG A 479 23.29 -26.28 -18.36
N PHE A 480 23.48 -25.13 -17.74
CA PHE A 480 23.53 -23.84 -18.41
C PHE A 480 24.92 -23.25 -18.20
N PRO A 481 25.81 -23.26 -19.21
CA PRO A 481 27.13 -22.66 -19.08
C PRO A 481 27.01 -21.16 -18.82
N ALA A 482 27.98 -20.58 -18.11
CA ALA A 482 28.03 -19.14 -17.89
C ALA A 482 28.04 -18.40 -19.23
N ALA A 483 27.24 -17.32 -19.33
CA ALA A 483 27.23 -16.52 -20.54
C ALA A 483 28.57 -15.76 -20.70
N PRO A 484 29.01 -15.52 -21.96
CA PRO A 484 30.27 -14.82 -22.21
C PRO A 484 30.28 -13.43 -21.58
N ILE A 485 31.35 -13.12 -20.86
CA ILE A 485 31.59 -11.79 -20.30
C ILE A 485 32.41 -11.02 -21.35
N VAL A 486 31.85 -9.93 -21.88
CA VAL A 486 32.39 -9.18 -23.03
C VAL A 486 33.35 -8.07 -22.58
N SER A 487 33.33 -7.71 -21.30
CA SER A 487 34.19 -6.72 -20.65
C SER A 487 34.78 -7.27 -19.35
N ASN A 488 35.76 -6.59 -18.74
CA ASN A 488 36.34 -7.06 -17.48
C ASN A 488 35.26 -7.11 -16.38
N PRO A 489 35.15 -8.22 -15.62
CA PRO A 489 34.26 -8.31 -14.47
C PRO A 489 34.56 -7.17 -13.48
N THR A 490 33.53 -6.44 -13.08
CA THR A 490 33.67 -5.35 -12.11
C THR A 490 33.26 -5.79 -10.71
N SER A 491 32.23 -6.62 -10.60
CA SER A 491 31.75 -7.20 -9.33
C SER A 491 30.96 -8.47 -9.58
N THR A 492 31.08 -9.48 -8.72
CA THR A 492 30.22 -10.67 -8.76
C THR A 492 29.01 -10.57 -7.83
N VAL A 493 28.91 -9.47 -7.07
CA VAL A 493 27.82 -9.24 -6.11
C VAL A 493 26.50 -9.01 -6.87
N GLY A 494 25.43 -9.69 -6.45
CA GLY A 494 24.10 -9.57 -7.05
C GLY A 494 23.87 -10.36 -8.34
N ALA A 495 24.89 -11.06 -8.86
CA ALA A 495 24.75 -11.88 -10.07
C ALA A 495 23.76 -13.05 -9.89
N GLY A 496 23.81 -13.74 -8.75
CA GLY A 496 22.84 -14.80 -8.39
C GLY A 496 21.43 -14.25 -8.17
N ASP A 497 21.32 -13.14 -7.43
CA ASP A 497 20.06 -12.45 -7.17
C ASP A 497 19.38 -11.99 -8.46
N THR A 498 20.17 -11.43 -9.37
CA THR A 498 19.71 -11.02 -10.70
C THR A 498 19.25 -12.22 -11.53
N LEU A 499 20.01 -13.32 -11.50
CA LEU A 499 19.62 -14.55 -12.16
C LEU A 499 18.24 -15.00 -11.69
N LEU A 500 18.02 -15.04 -10.38
CA LEU A 500 16.76 -15.50 -9.81
C LEU A 500 15.60 -14.56 -10.14
N GLY A 501 15.79 -13.24 -9.96
CA GLY A 501 14.76 -12.23 -10.25
C GLY A 501 14.37 -12.15 -11.73
N VAL A 502 15.35 -12.19 -12.64
CA VAL A 502 15.06 -12.18 -14.09
C VAL A 502 14.47 -13.51 -14.55
N THR A 503 14.89 -14.65 -13.98
CA THR A 503 14.24 -15.95 -14.25
C THR A 503 12.77 -15.91 -13.86
N ALA A 504 12.44 -15.35 -12.69
CA ALA A 504 11.05 -15.19 -12.24
C ALA A 504 10.23 -14.32 -13.21
N ALA A 505 10.75 -13.14 -13.59
CA ALA A 505 10.07 -12.25 -14.53
C ALA A 505 9.87 -12.89 -15.91
N ALA A 506 10.91 -13.53 -16.48
CA ALA A 506 10.80 -14.24 -17.74
C ALA A 506 9.76 -15.37 -17.67
N TRP A 507 9.77 -16.12 -16.57
CA TRP A 507 8.86 -17.25 -16.40
C TRP A 507 7.40 -16.80 -16.27
N LEU A 508 7.12 -15.78 -15.46
CA LEU A 508 5.77 -15.26 -15.23
C LEU A 508 5.22 -14.49 -16.44
N ASP A 509 6.04 -13.63 -17.07
CA ASP A 509 5.57 -12.71 -18.10
C ASP A 509 5.75 -13.23 -19.54
N LEU A 510 6.87 -13.88 -19.86
CA LEU A 510 7.14 -14.35 -21.24
C LEU A 510 6.60 -15.75 -21.49
N PHE A 511 6.52 -16.58 -20.45
CA PHE A 511 6.18 -18.00 -20.58
C PHE A 511 4.95 -18.41 -19.78
N ASP A 512 4.24 -17.45 -19.19
CA ASP A 512 2.99 -17.65 -18.43
C ASP A 512 3.07 -18.81 -17.40
N ALA A 513 4.16 -18.82 -16.64
CA ALA A 513 4.49 -19.82 -15.63
C ALA A 513 4.51 -21.28 -16.14
N SER A 514 4.80 -21.50 -17.44
CA SER A 514 4.83 -22.81 -18.06
C SER A 514 6.05 -23.64 -17.61
N GLU A 515 5.81 -24.81 -17.01
CA GLU A 515 6.87 -25.71 -16.49
C GLU A 515 7.89 -26.12 -17.58
N PRO A 516 7.48 -26.59 -18.78
CA PRO A 516 8.43 -26.97 -19.83
C PRO A 516 9.29 -25.80 -20.34
N ARG A 517 8.91 -24.55 -20.03
CA ARG A 517 9.59 -23.33 -20.46
C ARG A 517 10.46 -22.72 -19.36
N LEU A 518 10.46 -23.26 -18.14
CA LEU A 518 11.34 -22.79 -17.06
C LEU A 518 12.84 -22.88 -17.43
N PRO A 519 13.33 -23.94 -18.15
CA PRO A 519 14.68 -23.95 -18.71
C PRO A 519 15.01 -22.76 -19.62
N ASP A 520 14.04 -22.30 -20.43
CA ASP A 520 14.23 -21.13 -21.28
C ASP A 520 14.32 -19.84 -20.45
N ALA A 521 13.53 -19.71 -19.38
CA ALA A 521 13.60 -18.60 -18.44
C ALA A 521 14.95 -18.56 -17.70
N ILE A 522 15.47 -19.72 -17.27
CA ILE A 522 16.77 -19.83 -16.61
C ILE A 522 17.90 -19.36 -17.54
N ARG A 523 17.85 -19.71 -18.82
CA ARG A 523 18.83 -19.22 -19.81
C ARG A 523 18.85 -17.69 -19.87
N ILE A 524 17.69 -17.04 -19.84
CA ILE A 524 17.58 -15.57 -19.81
C ILE A 524 18.17 -15.01 -18.51
N GLY A 525 17.91 -15.66 -17.37
CA GLY A 525 18.52 -15.30 -16.09
C GLY A 525 20.06 -15.38 -16.12
N VAL A 526 20.63 -16.41 -16.77
CA VAL A 526 22.08 -16.55 -16.94
C VAL A 526 22.68 -15.41 -17.78
N GLU A 527 21.98 -14.97 -18.84
CA GLU A 527 22.40 -13.78 -19.61
C GLU A 527 22.38 -12.50 -18.75
N ALA A 528 21.32 -12.31 -17.94
CA ALA A 528 21.21 -11.16 -17.05
C ALA A 528 22.28 -11.13 -15.95
N ALA A 529 22.65 -12.30 -15.42
CA ALA A 529 23.74 -12.44 -14.47
C ALA A 529 25.06 -11.97 -15.09
N ALA A 530 25.37 -12.38 -16.34
CA ALA A 530 26.57 -11.93 -17.03
C ALA A 530 26.58 -10.42 -17.30
N LEU A 531 25.44 -9.80 -17.58
CA LEU A 531 25.34 -8.34 -17.70
C LEU A 531 25.59 -7.61 -16.38
N THR A 532 25.22 -8.23 -15.27
CA THR A 532 25.41 -7.67 -13.92
C THR A 532 26.86 -7.77 -13.49
N VAL A 533 27.55 -8.87 -13.81
CA VAL A 533 28.98 -9.03 -13.51
C VAL A 533 29.86 -7.98 -14.21
N GLN A 534 29.35 -7.38 -15.29
CA GLN A 534 30.02 -6.36 -16.08
C GLN A 534 29.71 -4.91 -15.63
N HIS A 535 29.02 -4.73 -14.50
CA HIS A 535 28.62 -3.41 -14.02
C HIS A 535 28.83 -3.26 -12.50
N ASP A 536 29.15 -2.05 -12.04
CA ASP A 536 29.35 -1.74 -10.61
C ASP A 536 28.07 -1.78 -9.76
N ALA A 537 26.93 -2.08 -10.38
CA ALA A 537 25.62 -2.11 -9.75
C ALA A 537 25.24 -3.56 -9.44
N ASN A 538 24.60 -3.79 -8.29
CA ASN A 538 24.14 -5.14 -7.88
C ASN A 538 23.08 -5.73 -8.83
N VAL A 539 22.46 -4.89 -9.67
CA VAL A 539 21.61 -5.27 -10.80
C VAL A 539 21.99 -4.38 -11.98
N SER A 540 22.28 -4.97 -13.14
CA SER A 540 22.67 -4.22 -14.33
C SER A 540 21.58 -3.23 -14.79
N PRO A 541 21.90 -1.95 -15.05
CA PRO A 541 20.93 -0.98 -15.59
C PRO A 541 20.51 -1.29 -17.04
N ALA A 542 21.20 -2.22 -17.72
CA ALA A 542 20.80 -2.69 -19.04
C ALA A 542 19.54 -3.58 -19.01
N ILE A 543 19.20 -4.13 -17.84
CA ILE A 543 18.00 -4.93 -17.66
C ILE A 543 16.79 -3.99 -17.67
N SER A 544 15.85 -4.29 -18.57
CA SER A 544 14.65 -3.48 -18.79
C SER A 544 13.54 -4.36 -19.37
N PRO A 545 12.27 -3.89 -19.41
CA PRO A 545 11.20 -4.65 -20.07
C PRO A 545 11.47 -4.83 -21.57
N ALA A 546 12.09 -3.83 -22.21
CA ALA A 546 12.48 -3.91 -23.62
C ALA A 546 13.56 -4.97 -23.84
N TRP A 547 14.58 -5.00 -22.98
CA TRP A 547 15.62 -6.03 -22.99
C TRP A 547 15.04 -7.43 -22.81
N LEU A 548 14.12 -7.62 -21.87
CA LEU A 548 13.51 -8.91 -21.60
C LEU A 548 12.71 -9.42 -22.82
N ARG A 549 11.90 -8.54 -23.43
CA ARG A 549 11.07 -8.89 -24.60
C ARG A 549 11.87 -9.39 -25.80
N THR A 550 13.10 -8.92 -26.03
CA THR A 550 13.91 -9.43 -27.15
C THR A 550 14.43 -10.86 -26.94
N ARG A 551 14.29 -11.43 -25.74
CA ARG A 551 14.60 -12.83 -25.42
C ARG A 551 13.35 -13.74 -25.40
N GLY A 552 12.16 -13.15 -25.60
CA GLY A 552 10.93 -13.91 -25.74
C GLY A 552 10.94 -14.80 -26.98
N PRO A 553 10.01 -15.77 -27.06
CA PRO A 553 9.83 -16.54 -28.29
C PRO A 553 9.47 -15.57 -29.42
N SER A 554 10.11 -15.74 -30.59
CA SER A 554 9.82 -14.94 -31.77
C SER A 554 8.30 -14.99 -32.04
N SER A 555 7.64 -13.84 -32.11
CA SER A 555 6.25 -13.79 -32.57
C SER A 555 6.20 -14.28 -34.03
N THR A 556 5.85 -15.54 -34.22
CA THR A 556 5.45 -16.09 -35.52
C THR A 556 4.02 -15.71 -35.83
#